data_AF-A0A372GPC3-F1
#
_entry.id   AF-A0A372GPC3-F1
#
_cell.length_a   1.000
_cell.length_b   1.000
_cell.length_c   1.000
_cell.angle_alpha   90.00
_cell.angle_beta   90.00
_cell.angle_gamma   90.00
#
_symmetry.space_group_name_H-M   'P 1'
#
loop_
_entity.id
_entity.type
_entity.pdbx_description
1 polymer ?
#
loop_
_entity_poly.entity_id
_entity_poly.type
_entity_poly.pdbx_seq_one_letter_code
_entity_poly.pdbx_strand_id
1 'polypeptide(L)'
;MELVNIEPRAARAAGRPTRPLPRWATKPVRQLTAGELAEALEYLERHRPDDDVLGRAVAGEFARRTAATEFADQTSTPPHP
;
A
#
# COMPACT_ATOMS: atom_id res chain seq x y z
N MET A 1 -20.08 -22.77 -13.08
CA MET A 1 -19.39 -21.47 -13.04
C MET A 1 -19.06 -21.18 -11.59
N GLU A 2 -17.93 -21.71 -11.13
CA GLU A 2 -17.51 -21.55 -9.74
C GLU A 2 -16.70 -20.25 -9.64
N LEU A 3 -17.24 -19.30 -8.87
CA LEU A 3 -16.54 -18.07 -8.51
C LEU A 3 -15.32 -18.48 -7.70
N VAL A 4 -14.14 -18.42 -8.34
CA VAL A 4 -12.84 -18.48 -7.66
C VAL A 4 -12.76 -17.30 -6.71
N ASN A 5 -13.24 -17.55 -5.49
CA ASN A 5 -13.13 -16.68 -4.34
C ASN A 5 -11.63 -16.48 -4.10
N ILE A 6 -11.12 -15.31 -4.49
CA ILE A 6 -9.74 -14.91 -4.26
C ILE A 6 -9.62 -14.73 -2.75
N GLU A 7 -9.31 -15.82 -2.05
CA GLU A 7 -8.95 -15.76 -0.65
C GLU A 7 -7.79 -14.75 -0.54
N PRO A 8 -7.89 -13.73 0.35
CA PRO A 8 -6.80 -12.81 0.54
C PRO A 8 -5.61 -13.66 0.99
N ARG A 9 -4.57 -13.64 0.17
CA ARG A 9 -3.28 -14.29 0.33
C ARG A 9 -2.56 -13.76 1.58
N ALA A 10 -3.14 -14.00 2.74
CA ALA A 10 -2.57 -13.85 4.06
C ALA A 10 -1.65 -15.04 4.41
N ALA A 11 -1.36 -15.91 3.44
CA ALA A 11 -0.19 -16.77 3.44
C ALA A 11 0.98 -15.96 2.83
N ARG A 12 2.00 -15.55 3.57
CA ARG A 12 2.83 -16.38 4.43
C ARG A 12 3.47 -15.51 5.50
N ALA A 13 3.18 -15.81 6.77
CA ALA A 13 3.99 -15.42 7.90
C ALA A 13 5.36 -16.14 7.82
N ALA A 14 6.23 -15.70 6.90
CA ALA A 14 7.62 -16.12 6.83
C ALA A 14 8.41 -15.29 7.86
N GLY A 15 8.71 -15.94 8.98
CA GLY A 15 9.54 -15.41 10.08
C GLY A 15 8.77 -14.40 10.92
N ARG A 16 8.28 -14.82 12.08
CA ARG A 16 7.77 -13.90 13.11
C ARG A 16 8.89 -12.88 13.40
N PRO A 17 8.74 -11.59 13.03
CA PRO A 17 9.71 -10.61 13.48
C PRO A 17 9.58 -10.55 15.01
N THR A 18 10.69 -10.75 15.72
CA THR A 18 10.78 -10.61 17.18
C THR A 18 10.58 -9.17 17.65
N ARG A 19 10.47 -8.23 16.70
CA ARG A 19 10.22 -6.81 16.93
C ARG A 19 8.73 -6.51 16.72
N PRO A 20 8.10 -5.66 17.56
CA PRO A 20 6.71 -5.25 17.34
C PRO A 20 6.57 -4.70 15.92
N LEU A 21 5.64 -5.28 15.17
CA LEU A 21 5.34 -4.80 13.83
C LEU A 21 4.81 -3.37 13.92
N PRO A 22 5.20 -2.49 12.99
CA PRO A 22 4.68 -1.13 12.98
C PRO A 22 3.16 -1.16 12.77
N ARG A 23 2.46 -0.17 13.34
CA ARG A 23 0.99 -0.08 13.38
C ARG A 23 0.31 -0.14 12.01
N TRP A 24 1.02 0.23 10.95
CA TRP A 24 0.52 0.16 9.58
C TRP A 24 0.54 -1.28 9.04
N ALA A 25 1.45 -2.13 9.52
CA ALA A 25 1.61 -3.50 9.03
C ALA A 25 0.46 -4.45 9.46
N THR A 26 -0.39 -4.02 10.39
CA THR A 26 -1.62 -4.73 10.76
C THR A 26 -2.81 -4.35 9.87
N LYS A 27 -2.67 -3.34 9.01
CA LYS A 27 -3.73 -2.83 8.14
C LYS A 27 -3.52 -3.32 6.70
N PRO A 28 -4.61 -3.59 5.95
CA PRO A 28 -4.49 -3.83 4.52
C PRO A 28 -4.00 -2.57 3.81
N VAL A 29 -3.15 -2.72 2.79
CA VAL A 29 -2.51 -1.60 2.06
C VAL A 29 -3.52 -0.55 1.60
N ARG A 30 -4.72 -0.99 1.19
CA ARG A 30 -5.82 -0.12 0.78
C ARG A 30 -6.39 0.79 1.87
N GLN A 31 -6.18 0.48 3.15
CA GLN A 31 -6.64 1.25 4.31
C GLN A 31 -5.54 2.11 4.95
N LEU A 32 -4.30 2.03 4.45
CA LEU A 32 -3.23 2.91 4.90
C LEU A 32 -3.56 4.36 4.57
N THR A 33 -2.96 5.33 5.24
CA THR A 33 -2.94 6.73 4.81
C THR A 33 -1.73 7.01 3.92
N ALA A 34 -1.66 8.17 3.26
CA ALA A 34 -0.47 8.54 2.48
C ALA A 34 0.81 8.57 3.33
N GLY A 35 0.72 9.06 4.57
CA GLY A 35 1.83 9.04 5.53
C GLY A 35 2.24 7.63 5.95
N GLU A 36 1.27 6.74 6.19
CA GLU A 36 1.57 5.34 6.52
C GLU A 36 2.13 4.55 5.32
N LEU A 37 1.76 4.91 4.09
CA LEU A 37 2.37 4.32 2.88
C LEU A 37 3.85 4.72 2.75
N ALA A 38 4.18 5.99 3.02
CA ALA A 38 5.57 6.45 3.02
C ALA A 38 6.39 5.79 4.15
N GLU A 39 5.84 5.72 5.36
CA GLU A 39 6.46 5.04 6.50
C GLU A 39 6.68 3.54 6.21
N ALA A 40 5.74 2.91 5.49
CA ALA A 40 5.87 1.52 5.07
C ALA A 40 7.01 1.31 4.07
N LEU A 41 7.16 2.19 3.07
CA LEU A 41 8.27 2.12 2.10
C LEU A 41 9.63 2.25 2.80
N GLU A 42 9.79 3.27 3.65
CA GLU A 42 11.04 3.51 4.38
C GLU A 42 11.40 2.32 5.28
N TYR A 43 10.39 1.71 5.93
CA TYR A 43 10.59 0.52 6.76
C TYR A 43 11.00 -0.69 5.92
N LEU A 44 10.38 -0.91 4.76
CA LEU A 44 10.72 -2.03 3.88
C LEU A 44 12.13 -1.89 3.33
N GLU A 45 12.54 -0.71 2.89
CA GLU A 45 13.91 -0.45 2.42
C GLU A 45 14.96 -0.72 3.50
N ARG A 46 14.67 -0.38 4.76
CA ARG A 46 15.63 -0.53 5.86
C ARG A 46 15.65 -1.92 6.51
N HIS A 47 14.52 -2.61 6.51
CA HIS A 47 14.35 -3.82 7.32
C HIS A 47 13.97 -5.07 6.52
N ARG A 48 13.48 -4.92 5.30
CA ARG A 48 12.95 -6.01 4.46
C ARG A 48 13.23 -5.77 2.96
N PRO A 49 14.50 -5.53 2.56
CA PRO A 49 14.82 -5.28 1.15
C PRO A 49 14.48 -6.48 0.26
N ASP A 50 14.46 -7.70 0.81
CA ASP A 50 14.10 -8.93 0.09
C ASP A 50 12.59 -9.11 -0.15
N ASP A 51 11.74 -8.25 0.42
CA ASP A 51 10.27 -8.37 0.34
C ASP A 51 9.69 -7.50 -0.80
N ASP A 52 10.18 -7.74 -2.02
CA ASP A 52 9.84 -6.98 -3.24
C ASP A 52 8.33 -6.95 -3.54
N VAL A 53 7.62 -8.03 -3.24
CA VAL A 53 6.17 -8.13 -3.50
C VAL A 53 5.41 -7.12 -2.64
N LEU A 54 5.76 -7.02 -1.36
CA LEU A 54 5.15 -6.06 -0.45
C LEU A 54 5.57 -4.63 -0.80
N GLY A 55 6.86 -4.40 -1.09
CA GLY A 55 7.35 -3.09 -1.54
C GLY A 55 6.64 -2.58 -2.79
N ARG A 56 6.45 -3.45 -3.78
CA ARG A 56 5.75 -3.11 -5.03
C ARG A 56 4.26 -2.86 -4.83
N ALA A 57 3.62 -3.60 -3.93
CA ALA A 57 2.21 -3.37 -3.60
C ALA A 57 1.99 -2.02 -2.92
N VAL A 58 2.86 -1.65 -1.97
CA VAL A 58 2.81 -0.35 -1.27
C VAL A 58 3.09 0.80 -2.24
N ALA A 59 4.13 0.68 -3.08
CA ALA A 59 4.45 1.68 -4.10
C ALA A 59 3.31 1.86 -5.12
N GLY A 60 2.66 0.76 -5.54
CA GLY A 60 1.54 0.79 -6.47
C GLY A 60 0.31 1.49 -5.91
N GLU A 61 -0.05 1.26 -4.64
CA GLU A 61 -1.17 1.97 -4.00
C GLU A 61 -0.85 3.45 -3.78
N PHE A 62 0.40 3.79 -3.45
CA PHE A 62 0.84 5.19 -3.36
C PHE A 62 0.67 5.90 -4.70
N ALA A 63 1.19 5.32 -5.79
CA ALA A 63 1.04 5.87 -7.14
C ALA A 63 -0.43 6.03 -7.55
N ARG A 64 -1.27 5.04 -7.24
CA ARG A 64 -2.71 5.11 -7.54
C ARG A 64 -3.40 6.25 -6.81
N ARG A 65 -3.07 6.49 -5.54
CA ARG A 65 -3.69 7.55 -4.74
C ARG A 65 -3.21 8.93 -5.16
N THR A 66 -1.92 9.08 -5.42
CA THR A 66 -1.39 10.32 -5.99
C THR A 66 -2.10 10.62 -7.30
N ALA A 67 -2.20 9.65 -8.21
CA ALA A 67 -2.95 9.83 -9.46
C ALA A 67 -4.41 10.23 -9.19
N ALA A 68 -5.12 9.56 -8.28
CA ALA A 68 -6.50 9.90 -7.96
C ALA A 68 -6.66 11.33 -7.39
N THR A 69 -5.70 11.81 -6.60
CA THR A 69 -5.67 13.18 -6.09
C THR A 69 -5.43 14.18 -7.22
N GLU A 70 -4.44 13.93 -8.09
CA GLU A 70 -4.14 14.76 -9.26
C GLU A 70 -5.34 14.84 -10.23
N PHE A 71 -6.02 13.71 -10.49
CA PHE A 71 -7.24 13.70 -11.31
C PHE A 71 -8.40 14.47 -10.66
N ALA A 72 -8.52 14.43 -9.33
CA ALA A 72 -9.55 15.18 -8.61
C ALA A 72 -9.28 16.69 -8.64
N ASP A 73 -8.01 17.10 -8.55
CA ASP A 73 -7.59 18.50 -8.69
C ASP A 73 -7.89 19.06 -10.09
N GLN A 74 -7.58 18.28 -11.13
CA GLN A 74 -7.79 18.68 -12.51
C GLN A 74 -9.27 18.83 -12.89
N THR A 75 -10.15 18.05 -12.26
CA THR A 75 -11.61 18.13 -12.47
C THR A 75 -12.29 19.18 -11.58
N SER A 76 -11.60 19.66 -10.55
CA SER A 76 -12.07 20.74 -9.66
C SER A 76 -11.68 22.14 -10.16
N THR A 77 -10.79 22.24 -11.16
CA THR A 77 -10.51 23.49 -11.87
C THR A 77 -11.66 23.78 -12.85
N PRO A 78 -12.56 24.76 -12.58
CA PRO A 78 -13.54 25.14 -13.57
C PRO A 78 -12.82 25.66 -14.82
N PRO A 79 -13.24 25.30 -16.05
CA PRO A 79 -12.73 25.95 -17.23
C PRO A 79 -13.03 27.44 -17.11
N HIS A 80 -11.98 28.25 -17.05
CA HIS A 80 -12.10 29.71 -17.04
C HIS A 80 -12.74 30.14 -18.38
N PRO A 81 -13.75 31.04 -18.37
CA PRO A 81 -14.46 31.46 -19.57
C PRO A 81 -13.57 32.23 -20.55
#